data_AF-A0A9Q0PY02-F1
#
_entry.id   AF-A0A9Q0PY02-F1
#
_cell.length_a   1.000
_cell.length_b   1.000
_cell.length_c   1.000
_cell.angle_alpha   90.00
_cell.angle_beta   90.00
_cell.angle_gamma   90.00
#
_symmetry.space_group_name_H-M   'P 1'
#
loop_
_entity.id
_entity.type
_entity.pdbx_description
1 polymer ?
#
loop_
_entity_poly.entity_id
_entity_poly.type
_entity_poly.pdbx_seq_one_letter_code
_entity_poly.pdbx_strand_id
1 'polypeptide(L)'
;MSNRPELLAPPEIFYDDSEARKYTSSSRIVDIQARLSERALELLALPVDGIPRLLLDIGCGSGLSGETLTENGHQWIGLDISQSMLNIASEREVEGDLLLGDMGQGLALRPGIIDGAISISAVQWLCNADKSSHEPRLRLKAFFGSLYRCLARGARAVFQVYPENIAQRELILRSAMHAGFAGGVVMDYPHRYARLPSRNLVLSFS
;
A
#
# COMPACT_ATOMS: atom_id res chain seq x y z
N MET A 1 -10.74 0.05 -23.58
CA MET A 1 -11.10 -0.05 -22.15
C MET A 1 -9.89 -0.64 -21.47
N SER A 2 -9.22 0.08 -20.57
CA SER A 2 -8.16 -0.53 -19.76
C SER A 2 -8.84 -1.40 -18.72
N ASN A 3 -8.79 -2.71 -18.88
CA ASN A 3 -9.35 -3.63 -17.90
C ASN A 3 -8.57 -3.48 -16.59
N ARG A 4 -9.30 -3.31 -15.48
CA ARG A 4 -8.74 -3.25 -14.14
C ARG A 4 -8.13 -4.60 -13.77
N PRO A 5 -6.86 -4.65 -13.30
CA PRO A 5 -6.24 -5.89 -12.81
C PRO A 5 -7.13 -6.66 -11.84
N GLU A 6 -7.80 -5.93 -10.94
CA GLU A 6 -8.70 -6.43 -9.90
C GLU A 6 -9.86 -7.28 -10.43
N LEU A 7 -10.23 -7.14 -11.71
CA LEU A 7 -11.34 -7.86 -12.33
C LEU A 7 -10.88 -9.08 -13.14
N LEU A 8 -9.57 -9.27 -13.29
CA LEU A 8 -9.00 -10.28 -14.19
C LEU A 8 -8.58 -11.53 -13.42
N ALA A 9 -7.88 -11.37 -12.30
CA ALA A 9 -7.41 -12.47 -11.45
C ALA A 9 -6.99 -11.94 -10.06
N PRO A 10 -6.90 -12.80 -9.03
CA PRO A 10 -6.22 -12.46 -7.77
C PRO A 10 -4.83 -11.85 -8.03
N PRO A 11 -4.32 -10.96 -7.16
CA PRO A 11 -3.05 -10.28 -7.39
C PRO A 11 -1.86 -11.24 -7.53
N GLU A 12 -1.86 -12.35 -6.79
CA GLU A 12 -0.82 -13.40 -6.86
C GLU A 12 -0.85 -14.22 -8.17
N ILE A 13 -1.95 -14.15 -8.92
CA ILE A 13 -2.11 -14.81 -10.22
C ILE A 13 -1.97 -13.78 -11.35
N PHE A 14 -2.47 -12.56 -11.16
CA PHE A 14 -2.39 -11.49 -12.15
C PHE A 14 -0.95 -11.05 -12.39
N TYR A 15 -0.17 -10.86 -11.32
CA TYR A 15 1.23 -10.49 -11.41
C TYR A 15 2.12 -11.73 -11.44
N ASP A 16 1.96 -12.54 -12.48
CA ASP A 16 2.90 -13.62 -12.79
C ASP A 16 4.27 -13.07 -13.23
N ASP A 17 5.25 -13.96 -13.47
CA ASP A 17 6.60 -13.57 -13.86
C ASP A 17 6.65 -12.66 -15.11
N SER A 18 5.71 -12.82 -16.05
CA SER A 18 5.64 -12.04 -17.29
C SER A 18 5.07 -10.65 -17.03
N GLU A 19 3.90 -10.57 -16.39
CA GLU A 19 3.23 -9.30 -16.11
C GLU A 19 4.00 -8.47 -15.08
N ALA A 20 4.61 -9.09 -14.08
CA ALA A 20 5.44 -8.40 -13.09
C ALA A 20 6.68 -7.75 -13.74
N ARG A 21 7.33 -8.43 -14.69
CA ARG A 21 8.47 -7.87 -15.45
C ARG A 21 8.05 -6.73 -16.37
N LYS A 22 6.93 -6.85 -17.08
CA LYS A 22 6.39 -5.76 -17.91
C LYS A 22 6.02 -4.53 -17.08
N TYR A 23 5.40 -4.76 -15.92
CA TYR A 23 5.02 -3.70 -15.00
C TYR A 23 6.26 -2.92 -14.53
N THR A 24 7.30 -3.63 -14.09
CA THR A 24 8.51 -3.03 -13.51
C THR A 24 9.43 -2.38 -14.56
N SER A 25 9.46 -2.90 -15.79
CA SER A 25 10.28 -2.33 -16.88
C SER A 25 9.66 -1.12 -17.58
N SER A 26 8.40 -0.79 -17.29
CA SER A 26 7.74 0.37 -17.88
C SER A 26 8.18 1.66 -17.20
N SER A 27 9.00 2.48 -17.87
CA SER A 27 9.44 3.79 -17.35
C SER A 27 8.28 4.66 -16.88
N ARG A 28 7.17 4.65 -17.62
CA ARG A 28 5.95 5.36 -17.22
C ARG A 28 5.38 4.87 -15.89
N ILE A 29 5.38 3.56 -15.64
CA ILE A 29 4.88 2.99 -14.38
C ILE A 29 5.84 3.36 -13.25
N VAL A 30 7.14 3.22 -13.46
CA VAL A 30 8.18 3.62 -12.51
C VAL A 30 7.99 5.09 -12.10
N ASP A 31 7.89 6.00 -13.06
CA ASP A 31 7.70 7.44 -12.81
C ASP A 31 6.41 7.73 -12.03
N ILE A 32 5.31 7.01 -12.32
CA ILE A 32 4.03 7.18 -11.62
C ILE A 32 4.16 6.66 -10.18
N GLN A 33 4.73 5.47 -9.98
CA GLN A 33 4.88 4.86 -8.67
C GLN A 33 5.80 5.70 -7.77
N ALA A 34 6.91 6.22 -8.29
CA ALA A 34 7.79 7.13 -7.56
C ALA A 34 7.03 8.38 -7.07
N ARG A 35 6.34 9.08 -7.99
CA ARG A 35 5.56 10.28 -7.64
C ARG A 35 4.43 10.04 -6.63
N LEU A 36 3.77 8.89 -6.71
CA LEU A 36 2.74 8.51 -5.75
C LEU A 36 3.36 8.20 -4.38
N SER A 37 4.53 7.57 -4.36
CA SER A 37 5.28 7.23 -3.14
C SER A 37 5.82 8.47 -2.45
N GLU A 38 6.43 9.39 -3.20
CA GLU A 38 6.87 10.71 -2.71
C GLU A 38 5.69 11.45 -2.07
N ARG A 39 4.55 11.48 -2.76
CA ARG A 39 3.34 12.12 -2.24
C ARG A 39 2.81 11.45 -0.97
N ALA A 40 2.86 10.12 -0.89
CA ALA A 40 2.47 9.40 0.31
C ALA A 40 3.40 9.70 1.49
N LEU A 41 4.71 9.79 1.22
CA LEU A 41 5.73 10.13 2.22
C LEU A 41 5.56 11.57 2.73
N GLU A 42 5.26 12.53 1.86
CA GLU A 42 4.90 13.90 2.28
C GLU A 42 3.70 13.89 3.25
N LEU A 43 2.67 13.10 2.94
CA LEU A 43 1.44 13.03 3.72
C LEU A 43 1.61 12.27 5.05
N LEU A 44 2.62 11.40 5.16
CA LEU A 44 3.03 10.80 6.44
C LEU A 44 3.47 11.87 7.44
N ALA A 45 4.00 13.00 6.96
CA ALA A 45 4.46 14.13 7.76
C ALA A 45 5.38 13.69 8.92
N LEU A 46 6.38 12.87 8.58
CA LEU A 46 7.41 12.43 9.52
C LEU A 46 8.18 13.66 10.07
N PRO A 47 8.69 13.61 11.32
CA PRO A 47 9.48 14.70 11.86
C PRO A 47 10.76 14.94 11.03
N VAL A 48 11.04 16.22 10.74
CA VAL A 48 12.26 16.63 10.03
C VAL A 48 13.39 16.88 11.03
N ASP A 49 13.82 15.81 11.70
CA ASP A 49 14.87 15.83 12.74
C ASP A 49 16.15 15.07 12.32
N GLY A 50 16.21 14.58 11.08
CA GLY A 50 17.34 13.84 10.54
C GLY A 50 17.45 12.41 11.06
N ILE A 51 16.43 11.90 11.76
CA ILE A 51 16.41 10.53 12.29
C ILE A 51 15.68 9.61 11.29
N PRO A 52 16.35 8.56 10.77
CA PRO A 52 15.70 7.53 9.96
C PRO A 52 14.52 6.89 10.70
N ARG A 53 13.44 6.61 9.96
CA ARG A 53 12.24 5.93 10.46
C ARG A 53 12.19 4.51 9.94
N LEU A 54 11.61 3.61 10.71
CA LEU A 54 11.24 2.28 10.24
C LEU A 54 9.83 2.32 9.67
N LEU A 55 9.73 2.21 8.34
CA LEU A 55 8.47 2.30 7.61
C LEU A 55 8.00 0.92 7.13
N LEU A 56 6.70 0.77 6.99
CA LEU A 56 6.10 -0.43 6.39
C LEU A 56 5.53 -0.08 5.00
N ASP A 57 6.01 -0.76 3.96
CA ASP A 57 5.46 -0.67 2.60
C ASP A 57 4.55 -1.88 2.31
N ILE A 58 3.24 -1.62 2.24
CA ILE A 58 2.20 -2.65 2.17
C ILE A 58 1.75 -2.80 0.72
N GLY A 59 1.89 -4.00 0.18
CA GLY A 59 1.79 -4.26 -1.26
C GLY A 59 2.99 -3.66 -2.00
N CYS A 60 4.20 -3.92 -1.50
CA CYS A 60 5.42 -3.29 -1.99
C CYS A 60 5.80 -3.68 -3.44
N GLY A 61 5.18 -4.74 -3.98
CA GLY A 61 5.41 -5.21 -5.33
C GLY A 61 6.90 -5.47 -5.59
N SER A 62 7.38 -4.95 -6.71
CA SER A 62 8.79 -5.02 -7.11
C SER A 62 9.71 -4.01 -6.42
N GLY A 63 9.25 -3.38 -5.33
CA GLY A 63 10.05 -2.49 -4.49
C GLY A 63 10.14 -1.04 -4.96
N LEU A 64 9.36 -0.64 -5.98
CA LEU A 64 9.39 0.74 -6.52
C LEU A 64 9.07 1.81 -5.47
N SER A 65 8.09 1.57 -4.61
CA SER A 65 7.76 2.48 -3.51
C SER A 65 8.81 2.46 -2.42
N GLY A 66 9.37 1.29 -2.13
CA GLY A 66 10.46 1.12 -1.17
C GLY A 66 11.74 1.85 -1.56
N GLU A 67 12.09 1.91 -2.85
CA GLU A 67 13.23 2.73 -3.33
C GLU A 67 13.06 4.20 -2.94
N THR A 68 11.85 4.76 -3.10
CA THR A 68 11.58 6.14 -2.65
C THR A 68 11.77 6.31 -1.15
N LEU A 69 11.47 5.29 -0.33
CA LEU A 69 11.71 5.34 1.12
C LEU A 69 13.21 5.34 1.43
N THR A 70 13.97 4.49 0.75
CA THR A 70 15.44 4.43 0.84
C THR A 70 16.09 5.74 0.43
N GLU A 71 15.70 6.31 -0.72
CA GLU A 71 16.21 7.59 -1.24
C GLU A 71 15.96 8.76 -0.27
N ASN A 72 14.91 8.67 0.56
CA ASN A 72 14.59 9.64 1.61
C ASN A 72 15.22 9.30 2.98
N GLY A 73 16.13 8.32 3.03
CA GLY A 73 16.91 7.99 4.22
C GLY A 73 16.13 7.21 5.28
N HIS A 74 15.11 6.47 4.90
CA HIS A 74 14.32 5.63 5.80
C HIS A 74 14.61 4.14 5.61
N GLN A 75 14.48 3.39 6.70
CA GLN A 75 14.50 1.93 6.65
C GLN A 75 13.08 1.43 6.41
N TRP A 76 12.93 0.32 5.71
CA TRP A 76 11.60 -0.19 5.43
C TRP A 76 11.53 -1.71 5.35
N ILE A 77 10.33 -2.21 5.65
CA ILE A 77 9.93 -3.60 5.47
C ILE A 77 8.84 -3.59 4.39
N GLY A 78 9.00 -4.40 3.36
CA GLY A 78 8.01 -4.61 2.30
C GLY A 78 7.19 -5.87 2.55
N LEU A 79 5.88 -5.80 2.36
CA LEU A 79 5.00 -6.96 2.36
C LEU A 79 4.25 -7.05 1.03
N ASP A 80 4.34 -8.18 0.33
CA ASP A 80 3.54 -8.44 -0.87
C ASP A 80 3.05 -9.89 -0.92
N ILE A 81 1.93 -10.12 -1.58
CA ILE A 81 1.33 -11.46 -1.74
C ILE A 81 1.91 -12.21 -2.95
N SER A 82 2.46 -11.48 -3.92
CA SER A 82 2.99 -12.04 -5.16
C SER A 82 4.49 -12.35 -5.02
N GLN A 83 4.82 -13.64 -5.03
CA GLN A 83 6.22 -14.09 -5.03
C GLN A 83 7.01 -13.57 -6.23
N SER A 84 6.39 -13.50 -7.42
CA SER A 84 7.06 -13.00 -8.64
C SER A 84 7.49 -11.55 -8.51
N MET A 85 6.62 -10.69 -7.96
CA MET A 85 6.97 -9.31 -7.60
C MET A 85 8.13 -9.22 -6.61
N LEU A 86 8.11 -10.01 -5.53
CA LEU A 86 9.20 -10.02 -4.54
C LEU A 86 10.52 -10.55 -5.12
N ASN A 87 10.46 -11.52 -6.04
CA ASN A 87 11.65 -11.99 -6.75
C ASN A 87 12.28 -10.85 -7.56
N ILE A 88 11.48 -10.05 -8.25
CA ILE A 88 11.97 -8.87 -8.98
C ILE A 88 12.55 -7.84 -8.02
N ALA A 89 11.90 -7.57 -6.88
CA ALA A 89 12.45 -6.68 -5.86
C ALA A 89 13.82 -7.17 -5.36
N SER A 90 13.95 -8.48 -5.13
CA SER A 90 15.22 -9.10 -4.75
C SER A 90 16.28 -9.03 -5.86
N GLU A 91 15.91 -9.26 -7.12
CA GLU A 91 16.81 -9.14 -8.29
C GLU A 91 17.33 -7.71 -8.48
N ARG A 92 16.53 -6.72 -8.06
CA ARG A 92 16.89 -5.29 -8.06
C ARG A 92 17.73 -4.87 -6.85
N GLU A 93 18.01 -5.79 -5.93
CA GLU A 93 18.82 -5.55 -4.74
C GLU A 93 18.30 -4.37 -3.88
N VAL A 94 16.97 -4.30 -3.71
CA VAL A 94 16.36 -3.28 -2.85
C VAL A 94 16.87 -3.37 -1.40
N GLU A 95 17.00 -2.23 -0.72
CA GLU A 95 17.56 -2.20 0.64
C GLU A 95 16.60 -2.70 1.74
N GLY A 96 15.30 -2.72 1.48
CA GLY A 96 14.29 -3.12 2.45
C GLY A 96 14.16 -4.63 2.61
N ASP A 97 13.77 -5.07 3.80
CA ASP A 97 13.45 -6.47 4.06
C ASP A 97 12.13 -6.85 3.39
N LEU A 98 12.11 -7.96 2.65
CA LEU A 98 10.94 -8.41 1.88
C LEU A 98 10.22 -9.58 2.56
N LEU A 99 8.91 -9.44 2.75
CA LEU A 99 8.04 -10.44 3.35
C LEU A 99 6.97 -10.90 2.35
N LEU A 100 6.94 -12.20 2.08
CA LEU A 100 5.80 -12.83 1.40
C LEU A 100 4.63 -12.96 2.38
N GLY A 101 3.52 -12.28 2.11
CA GLY A 101 2.35 -12.35 2.97
C GLY A 101 1.08 -11.74 2.39
N ASP A 102 -0.05 -12.28 2.82
CA ASP A 102 -1.37 -11.74 2.51
C ASP A 102 -1.78 -10.71 3.59
N MET A 103 -1.75 -9.43 3.26
CA MET A 103 -2.16 -8.35 4.18
C MET A 103 -3.59 -8.52 4.72
N GLY A 104 -4.47 -9.22 4.00
CA GLY A 104 -5.85 -9.50 4.41
C GLY A 104 -5.97 -10.55 5.51
N GLN A 105 -4.88 -11.27 5.84
CA GLN A 105 -4.80 -12.16 7.00
C GLN A 105 -4.28 -11.42 8.25
N GLY A 106 -3.87 -10.16 8.08
CA GLY A 106 -3.24 -9.34 9.09
C GLY A 106 -1.72 -9.41 9.07
N LEU A 107 -1.09 -8.45 9.76
CA LEU A 107 0.34 -8.25 9.81
C LEU A 107 0.95 -8.93 11.04
N ALA A 108 1.95 -9.76 10.82
CA ALA A 108 2.66 -10.52 11.86
C ALA A 108 3.86 -9.76 12.45
N LEU A 109 3.68 -8.46 12.69
CA LEU A 109 4.72 -7.57 13.25
C LEU A 109 4.49 -7.32 14.73
N ARG A 110 5.57 -7.06 15.48
CA ARG A 110 5.46 -6.74 16.91
C ARG A 110 4.70 -5.42 17.10
N PRO A 111 3.95 -5.26 18.21
CA PRO A 111 3.24 -4.03 18.48
C PRO A 111 4.17 -2.81 18.62
N GLY A 112 3.76 -1.67 18.06
CA GLY A 112 4.40 -0.36 18.27
C GLY A 112 5.80 -0.16 17.69
N ILE A 113 6.24 -0.98 16.72
CA ILE A 113 7.60 -0.90 16.16
C ILE A 113 7.70 -0.08 14.87
N ILE A 114 6.59 0.19 14.18
CA ILE A 114 6.58 0.84 12.87
C ILE A 114 6.27 2.33 13.05
N ASP A 115 7.16 3.20 12.57
CA ASP A 115 7.04 4.66 12.71
C ASP A 115 6.06 5.29 11.70
N GLY A 116 5.75 4.58 10.62
CA GLY A 116 4.76 4.95 9.62
C GLY A 116 4.54 3.86 8.58
N ALA A 117 3.43 3.91 7.87
CA ALA A 117 3.14 2.94 6.81
C ALA A 117 2.68 3.62 5.52
N ILE A 118 3.15 3.13 4.38
CA ILE A 118 2.61 3.48 3.07
C ILE A 118 2.02 2.25 2.38
N SER A 119 1.13 2.50 1.44
CA SER A 119 0.65 1.49 0.50
C SER A 119 0.25 2.17 -0.79
N ILE A 120 0.87 1.78 -1.90
CA ILE A 120 0.63 2.40 -3.20
C ILE A 120 -0.04 1.39 -4.12
N SER A 121 -1.27 1.69 -4.55
CA SER A 121 -2.04 0.85 -5.47
C SER A 121 -2.35 -0.58 -4.96
N ALA A 122 -2.40 -0.82 -3.65
CA ALA A 122 -2.58 -2.19 -3.12
C ALA A 122 -3.86 -2.43 -2.29
N VAL A 123 -4.27 -1.53 -1.39
CA VAL A 123 -5.37 -1.84 -0.44
C VAL A 123 -6.72 -2.12 -1.11
N GLN A 124 -6.97 -1.59 -2.32
CA GLN A 124 -8.23 -1.85 -3.04
C GLN A 124 -8.45 -3.35 -3.33
N TRP A 125 -7.38 -4.14 -3.42
CA TRP A 125 -7.45 -5.60 -3.63
C TRP A 125 -8.14 -6.33 -2.47
N LEU A 126 -8.14 -5.78 -1.26
CA LEU A 126 -8.85 -6.37 -0.11
C LEU A 126 -10.38 -6.32 -0.24
N CYS A 127 -10.89 -5.55 -1.20
CA CYS A 127 -12.31 -5.46 -1.45
C CYS A 127 -12.82 -6.52 -2.43
N ASN A 128 -11.91 -7.24 -3.09
CA ASN A 128 -12.25 -8.31 -4.01
C ASN A 128 -12.46 -9.62 -3.26
N ALA A 129 -13.45 -10.38 -3.72
CA ALA A 129 -13.79 -11.69 -3.18
C ALA A 129 -13.38 -12.81 -4.16
N ASP A 130 -12.09 -12.89 -4.49
CA ASP A 130 -11.61 -13.82 -5.53
C ASP A 130 -11.62 -15.30 -5.11
N LYS A 131 -11.72 -15.58 -3.79
CA LYS A 131 -11.90 -16.92 -3.23
C LYS A 131 -13.20 -16.96 -2.42
N SER A 132 -13.83 -18.12 -2.30
CA SER A 132 -15.07 -18.28 -1.52
C SER A 132 -14.90 -17.93 -0.02
N SER A 133 -13.68 -17.98 0.49
CA SER A 133 -13.30 -17.57 1.84
C SER A 133 -13.01 -16.08 1.98
N HIS A 134 -12.92 -15.32 0.88
CA HIS A 134 -12.66 -13.89 0.92
C HIS A 134 -13.94 -13.13 1.25
N GLU A 135 -14.08 -12.75 2.53
CA GLU A 135 -15.07 -11.76 2.95
C GLU A 135 -14.35 -10.41 3.16
N PRO A 136 -14.60 -9.39 2.31
CA PRO A 136 -13.90 -8.12 2.36
C PRO A 136 -13.89 -7.42 3.72
N ARG A 137 -14.99 -7.48 4.48
CA ARG A 137 -15.06 -6.79 5.79
C ARG A 137 -14.14 -7.45 6.81
N LEU A 138 -14.08 -8.79 6.84
CA LEU A 138 -13.20 -9.55 7.71
C LEU A 138 -11.73 -9.33 7.34
N ARG A 139 -11.41 -9.32 6.03
CA ARG A 139 -10.04 -9.06 5.55
C ARG A 139 -9.58 -7.65 5.90
N LEU A 140 -10.42 -6.63 5.65
CA LEU A 140 -10.13 -5.24 6.04
C LEU A 140 -10.04 -5.08 7.57
N LYS A 141 -10.86 -5.79 8.34
CA LYS A 141 -10.79 -5.80 9.81
C LYS A 141 -9.47 -6.40 10.30
N ALA A 142 -9.04 -7.53 9.74
CA ALA A 142 -7.76 -8.15 10.07
C ALA A 142 -6.59 -7.25 9.71
N PHE A 143 -6.62 -6.67 8.50
CA PHE A 143 -5.61 -5.73 8.00
C PHE A 143 -5.48 -4.50 8.91
N PHE A 144 -6.53 -3.67 9.02
CA PHE A 144 -6.44 -2.44 9.81
C PHE A 144 -6.24 -2.71 11.29
N GLY A 145 -6.84 -3.77 11.84
CA GLY A 145 -6.67 -4.12 13.25
C GLY A 145 -5.24 -4.54 13.59
N SER A 146 -4.54 -5.23 12.69
CA SER A 146 -3.13 -5.60 12.88
C SER A 146 -2.18 -4.43 12.60
N LEU A 147 -2.46 -3.64 11.56
CA LEU A 147 -1.69 -2.43 11.25
C LEU A 147 -1.76 -1.40 12.39
N TYR A 148 -2.94 -1.19 12.97
CA TYR A 148 -3.10 -0.33 14.13
C TYR A 148 -2.21 -0.76 15.29
N ARG A 149 -2.10 -2.08 15.54
CA ARG A 149 -1.27 -2.61 16.62
C ARG A 149 0.23 -2.45 16.37
N CYS A 150 0.71 -2.63 15.15
CA CYS A 150 2.15 -2.57 14.86
C CYS A 150 2.69 -1.14 14.73
N LEU A 151 1.83 -0.16 14.49
CA LEU A 151 2.22 1.24 14.41
C LEU A 151 2.53 1.84 15.78
N ALA A 152 3.62 2.60 15.85
CA ALA A 152 4.05 3.34 17.02
C ALA A 152 3.02 4.43 17.38
N ARG A 153 3.02 4.85 18.64
CA ARG A 153 2.08 5.89 19.10
C ARG A 153 2.32 7.19 18.34
N GLY A 154 1.28 7.70 17.69
CA GLY A 154 1.34 8.94 16.90
C GLY A 154 1.89 8.77 15.48
N ALA A 155 2.23 7.54 15.07
CA ALA A 155 2.56 7.22 13.69
C ALA A 155 1.40 7.57 12.74
N ARG A 156 1.65 7.53 11.43
CA ARG A 156 0.61 7.72 10.41
C ARG A 156 0.68 6.62 9.36
N ALA A 157 -0.42 6.43 8.64
CA ALA A 157 -0.48 5.49 7.53
C ALA A 157 -1.16 6.13 6.32
N VAL A 158 -0.51 6.06 5.15
CA VAL A 158 -1.03 6.67 3.91
C VAL A 158 -1.23 5.59 2.86
N PHE A 159 -2.45 5.52 2.32
CA PHE A 159 -2.84 4.53 1.33
C PHE A 159 -3.29 5.23 0.05
N GLN A 160 -2.51 5.12 -1.00
CA GLN A 160 -2.98 5.49 -2.33
C GLN A 160 -3.82 4.34 -2.88
N VAL A 161 -5.09 4.61 -3.21
CA VAL A 161 -6.05 3.57 -3.61
C VAL A 161 -6.85 3.96 -4.85
N TYR A 162 -7.28 2.94 -5.61
CA TYR A 162 -8.20 3.08 -6.74
C TYR A 162 -9.54 2.38 -6.46
N PRO A 163 -10.40 2.96 -5.59
CA PRO A 163 -11.72 2.37 -5.34
C PRO A 163 -12.57 2.42 -6.61
N GLU A 164 -13.23 1.30 -6.91
CA GLU A 164 -14.16 1.13 -8.01
C GLU A 164 -15.37 2.06 -7.89
N ASN A 165 -15.91 2.18 -6.68
CA ASN A 165 -17.11 2.96 -6.40
C ASN A 165 -17.05 3.61 -5.00
N ILE A 166 -18.03 4.46 -4.70
CA ILE A 166 -18.11 5.18 -3.43
C ILE A 166 -18.27 4.19 -2.25
N ALA A 167 -19.03 3.11 -2.43
CA ALA A 167 -19.26 2.12 -1.38
C ALA A 167 -17.97 1.41 -0.95
N GLN A 168 -17.10 1.05 -1.91
CA GLN A 168 -15.79 0.47 -1.60
C GLN A 168 -14.90 1.46 -0.85
N ARG A 169 -14.88 2.73 -1.27
CA ARG A 169 -14.14 3.79 -0.55
C ARG A 169 -14.63 3.92 0.89
N GLU A 170 -15.95 3.98 1.08
CA GLU A 170 -16.56 4.04 2.41
C GLU A 170 -16.27 2.80 3.25
N LEU A 171 -16.24 1.61 2.64
CA LEU A 171 -15.91 0.37 3.33
C LEU A 171 -14.48 0.42 3.88
N ILE A 172 -13.50 0.83 3.07
CA ILE A 172 -12.10 0.96 3.50
C ILE A 172 -12.01 1.97 4.66
N LEU A 173 -12.58 3.17 4.49
CA LEU A 173 -12.61 4.22 5.51
C LEU A 173 -13.22 3.75 6.83
N ARG A 174 -14.42 3.15 6.78
CA ARG A 174 -15.12 2.69 7.98
C ARG A 174 -14.35 1.57 8.68
N SER A 175 -13.69 0.70 7.92
CA SER A 175 -12.89 -0.38 8.50
C SER A 175 -11.67 0.16 9.24
N ALA A 176 -10.99 1.16 8.68
CA ALA A 176 -9.92 1.87 9.36
C ALA A 176 -10.40 2.58 10.64
N MET A 177 -11.51 3.33 10.55
CA MET A 177 -12.08 4.00 11.72
C MET A 177 -12.46 3.02 12.83
N HIS A 178 -13.02 1.86 12.48
CA HIS A 178 -13.34 0.81 13.46
C HIS A 178 -12.10 0.21 14.13
N ALA A 179 -10.96 0.18 13.44
CA ALA A 179 -9.70 -0.28 14.02
C ALA A 179 -9.05 0.76 14.95
N GLY A 180 -9.52 2.00 14.96
CA GLY A 180 -9.03 3.08 15.82
C GLY A 180 -8.28 4.20 15.09
N PHE A 181 -8.21 4.18 13.76
CA PHE A 181 -7.61 5.28 13.00
C PHE A 181 -8.54 6.50 12.97
N ALA A 182 -7.94 7.69 13.07
CA ALA A 182 -8.56 8.94 12.68
C ALA A 182 -8.01 9.37 11.30
N GLY A 183 -8.55 10.43 10.70
CA GLY A 183 -8.03 10.98 9.43
C GLY A 183 -9.10 11.20 8.37
N GLY A 184 -8.69 11.21 7.11
CA GLY A 184 -9.56 11.59 6.01
C GLY A 184 -9.04 11.24 4.61
N VAL A 185 -9.76 11.69 3.59
CA VAL A 185 -9.39 11.45 2.19
C VAL A 185 -8.81 12.73 1.60
N VAL A 186 -7.65 12.61 0.95
CA VAL A 186 -7.02 13.65 0.14
C VAL A 186 -7.19 13.28 -1.33
N MET A 187 -7.76 14.19 -2.12
CA MET A 187 -7.88 14.02 -3.56
C MET A 187 -6.99 15.02 -4.28
N ASP A 188 -5.92 14.52 -4.88
CA ASP A 188 -5.07 15.35 -5.72
C ASP A 188 -5.69 15.46 -7.14
N TYR A 189 -5.67 16.66 -7.71
CA TYR A 189 -6.17 16.99 -9.05
C TYR A 189 -7.66 16.63 -9.34
N PRO A 190 -8.63 17.09 -8.53
CA PRO A 190 -10.05 16.72 -8.69
C PRO A 190 -10.69 17.20 -10.01
N HIS A 191 -10.06 18.13 -10.72
CA HIS A 191 -10.59 18.77 -11.93
C HIS A 191 -9.96 18.30 -13.24
N ARG A 192 -8.93 17.44 -13.22
CA ARG A 192 -8.37 16.88 -14.45
C ARG A 192 -9.09 15.59 -14.80
N TYR A 193 -9.73 15.55 -15.98
CA TYR A 193 -10.25 14.32 -16.61
C TYR A 193 -9.11 13.38 -17.09
N ALA A 194 -8.08 13.18 -16.27
CA ALA A 194 -7.16 12.07 -16.49
C ALA A 194 -7.94 10.77 -16.23
N ARG A 195 -7.66 9.72 -17.01
CA ARG A 195 -8.47 8.50 -17.06
C ARG A 195 -8.72 7.81 -15.71
N LEU A 196 -7.95 8.12 -14.65
CA LEU A 196 -8.23 7.77 -13.24
C LEU A 196 -7.66 8.87 -12.31
N PRO A 197 -8.47 9.60 -11.53
CA PRO A 197 -7.95 10.49 -10.50
C PRO A 197 -7.29 9.67 -9.38
N SER A 198 -6.02 9.96 -9.06
CA SER A 198 -5.31 9.36 -7.93
C SER A 198 -5.94 9.84 -6.62
N ARG A 199 -6.50 8.91 -5.85
CA ARG A 199 -7.12 9.20 -4.53
C ARG A 199 -6.19 8.69 -3.44
N ASN A 200 -5.78 9.60 -2.56
CA ASN A 200 -4.97 9.28 -1.40
C ASN A 200 -5.88 9.20 -0.17
N LEU A 201 -5.90 8.06 0.48
CA LEU A 201 -6.52 7.91 1.79
C LEU A 201 -5.44 8.13 2.85
N VAL A 202 -5.57 9.21 3.62
CA VAL A 202 -4.59 9.58 4.66
C VAL A 202 -5.19 9.26 6.02
N LEU A 203 -4.63 8.27 6.70
CA LEU A 203 -5.04 7.86 8.04
C LEU A 203 -3.96 8.26 9.04
N SER A 204 -4.36 8.84 10.16
CA SER A 204 -3.47 9.30 11.22
C SER A 204 -3.96 8.83 12.59
N PHE A 205 -3.06 8.67 13.53
CA PHE A 205 -3.40 8.32 14.91
C PHE A 205 -3.69 9.59 15.71
N SER A 206 -4.68 9.51 16.60
CA SER A 206 -4.92 10.45 17.70
C SER A 206 -5.22 9.67 18.96
#